data_AF-A0A927GVT0-F1
#
_entry.id   AF-A0A927GVT0-F1
#
_cell.length_a   1.000
_cell.length_b   1.000
_cell.length_c   1.000
_cell.angle_alpha   90.00
_cell.angle_beta   90.00
_cell.angle_gamma   90.00
#
_symmetry.space_group_name_H-M   'P 1'
#
loop_
_entity.id
_entity.type
_entity.pdbx_description
1 polymer ?
#
loop_
_entity_poly.entity_id
_entity_poly.type
_entity_poly.pdbx_seq_one_letter_code
_entity_poly.pdbx_strand_id
1 'polypeptide(L)'
;MPKAQPKSLSTPADTESQQALLAKTGAAELRLATLNDLPSLLHIEQSCFNSDRLSKRSFRGLIKPGAHKLLVLETGGAVAGYSLLLFRRGTSLARLYSIAIHPDYRGKGFAKTLLLASETAAKEQGSVFLRLEVNECNQAAIALYEQLAYRKFDRVEDYYEDGGTALRYEKRLSQRAEIRATLAPDYYAQTTEFTCGPASLMMAIHDLNPAYAMTRSEELGIWREATTIFMTSGHGGCSPHGLALAALQRGFRSTLYINTADTPFRDSVRDPQKREVIDLVHQDFLQEMQQQGLPIEINPLGPAQFKSLLESHEHIIALISTWALDRNRAPHWVYIRRSDAQFVYINDPDNRDAPWPSDSDYRHVPIPLDAFISMASFGRSRLRCLLVIHPGDKQTQ
;
A
#
# COMPACT_ATOMS: atom_id res chain seq x y z
N MET A 1 -29.94 17.90 -34.40
CA MET A 1 -30.02 19.27 -33.84
C MET A 1 -29.90 19.19 -32.32
N PRO A 2 -29.33 20.21 -31.64
CA PRO A 2 -28.15 20.05 -30.79
C PRO A 2 -28.41 19.73 -29.30
N LYS A 3 -27.32 19.25 -28.68
CA LYS A 3 -27.07 18.89 -27.27
C LYS A 3 -27.43 20.02 -26.29
N ALA A 4 -28.20 19.70 -25.25
CA ALA A 4 -28.28 20.50 -24.03
C ALA A 4 -27.19 20.03 -23.04
N GLN A 5 -26.23 20.92 -22.76
CA GLN A 5 -25.31 20.79 -21.62
C GLN A 5 -26.09 21.09 -20.32
N PRO A 6 -25.88 20.35 -19.22
CA PRO A 6 -26.21 20.86 -17.90
C PRO A 6 -25.13 21.85 -17.44
N LYS A 7 -25.59 23.05 -17.10
CA LYS A 7 -24.83 24.19 -16.56
C LYS A 7 -24.09 23.80 -15.27
N SER A 8 -22.80 24.10 -15.21
CA SER A 8 -22.03 24.16 -13.98
C SER A 8 -22.52 25.33 -13.12
N LEU A 9 -23.18 25.04 -12.00
CA LEU A 9 -23.40 26.00 -10.93
C LEU A 9 -22.23 25.89 -9.96
N SER A 10 -21.16 26.63 -10.24
CA SER A 10 -20.19 27.02 -9.21
C SER A 10 -20.63 28.36 -8.64
N THR A 11 -20.98 28.38 -7.37
CA THR A 11 -21.30 29.59 -6.61
C THR A 11 -20.05 30.45 -6.43
N PRO A 12 -20.13 31.80 -6.45
CA PRO A 12 -18.96 32.67 -6.31
C PRO A 12 -18.27 32.57 -4.93
N ALA A 13 -18.94 32.00 -3.93
CA ALA A 13 -18.46 31.87 -2.55
C ALA A 13 -17.41 30.74 -2.35
N ASP A 14 -17.25 29.84 -3.31
CA ASP A 14 -16.33 28.69 -3.19
C ASP A 14 -14.88 29.01 -3.61
N THR A 15 -14.63 30.21 -4.15
CA THR A 15 -13.29 30.64 -4.62
C THR A 15 -12.53 31.43 -3.56
N GLU A 16 -13.21 32.10 -2.62
CA GLU A 16 -12.59 32.88 -1.54
C GLU A 16 -12.10 32.03 -0.36
N SER A 17 -12.58 30.79 -0.24
CA SER A 17 -12.15 29.87 0.82
C SER A 17 -10.82 29.14 0.53
N GLN A 18 -10.19 29.38 -0.64
CA GLN A 18 -8.90 28.78 -1.02
C GLN A 18 -7.67 29.60 -0.61
N GLN A 19 -7.83 30.82 -0.06
CA GLN A 19 -6.71 31.71 0.31
C GLN A 19 -6.50 31.88 1.83
N ALA A 20 -7.29 31.23 2.68
CA ALA A 20 -7.28 31.55 4.12
C ALA A 20 -7.04 30.32 5.02
N LEU A 21 -5.92 29.63 4.85
CA LEU A 21 -5.31 28.86 5.95
C LEU A 21 -3.79 28.66 5.77
N LEU A 22 -3.06 29.76 5.61
CA LEU A 22 -1.59 29.78 5.64
C LEU A 22 -1.16 30.59 6.85
N ALA A 23 -0.64 29.91 7.87
CA ALA A 23 -0.11 30.53 9.07
C ALA A 23 1.08 31.44 8.70
N LYS A 24 0.86 32.76 8.69
CA LYS A 24 1.91 33.79 8.60
C LYS A 24 2.81 33.68 9.82
N THR A 25 3.89 32.93 9.68
CA THR A 25 5.04 33.00 10.60
C THR A 25 6.11 33.77 9.84
N GLY A 26 6.12 35.11 9.99
CA GLY A 26 7.12 36.03 9.43
C GLY A 26 7.42 35.91 7.93
N ALA A 27 6.72 36.67 7.08
CA ALA A 27 7.05 36.92 5.66
C ALA A 27 7.32 35.69 4.75
N ALA A 28 7.03 34.47 5.19
CA ALA A 28 7.15 33.26 4.40
C ALA A 28 5.77 32.84 3.85
N GLU A 29 5.71 32.58 2.55
CA GLU A 29 4.53 32.13 1.81
C GLU A 29 4.75 30.70 1.31
N LEU A 30 3.70 29.88 1.35
CA LEU A 30 3.71 28.53 0.80
C LEU A 30 2.80 28.49 -0.42
N ARG A 31 3.30 27.94 -1.52
CA ARG A 31 2.52 27.79 -2.75
C ARG A 31 2.98 26.56 -3.55
N LEU A 32 2.20 26.19 -4.56
CA LEU A 32 2.64 25.20 -5.53
C LEU A 32 3.82 25.74 -6.35
N ALA A 33 4.76 24.85 -6.67
CA ALA A 33 5.85 25.17 -7.58
C ALA A 33 5.32 25.44 -8.99
N THR A 34 5.98 26.38 -9.66
CA THR A 34 5.75 26.74 -11.05
C THR A 34 7.03 26.49 -11.87
N LEU A 35 6.92 26.56 -13.20
CA LEU A 35 8.10 26.41 -14.07
C LEU A 35 9.16 27.50 -13.84
N ASN A 36 8.76 28.66 -13.31
CA ASN A 36 9.68 29.75 -12.99
C ASN A 36 10.57 29.44 -11.77
N ASP A 37 10.14 28.51 -10.91
CA ASP A 37 10.90 28.10 -9.73
C ASP A 37 12.00 27.07 -10.05
N LEU A 38 12.02 26.54 -11.28
CA LEU A 38 12.94 25.46 -11.68
C LEU A 38 14.42 25.79 -11.44
N PRO A 39 14.95 26.99 -11.74
CA PRO A 39 16.33 27.33 -11.40
C PRO A 39 16.60 27.28 -9.90
N SER A 40 15.70 27.83 -9.08
CA SER A 40 15.82 27.84 -7.62
C SER A 40 15.75 26.44 -7.03
N LEU A 41 14.81 25.60 -7.51
CA LEU A 41 14.69 24.20 -7.08
C LEU A 41 15.98 23.41 -7.33
N LEU A 42 16.58 23.56 -8.52
CA LEU A 42 17.85 22.92 -8.86
C LEU A 42 19.00 23.41 -7.98
N HIS A 43 19.04 24.71 -7.69
CA HIS A 43 20.07 25.28 -6.83
C HIS A 43 19.97 24.79 -5.39
N ILE A 44 18.75 24.71 -4.84
CA ILE A 44 18.48 24.13 -3.53
C ILE A 44 18.93 22.66 -3.49
N GLU A 45 18.56 21.89 -4.51
CA GLU A 45 18.90 20.47 -4.62
C GLU A 45 20.42 20.25 -4.58
N GLN A 46 21.16 21.01 -5.39
CA GLN A 46 22.62 20.95 -5.46
C GLN A 46 23.28 21.35 -4.13
N SER A 47 22.67 22.27 -3.39
CA SER A 47 23.21 22.79 -2.13
C SER A 47 22.88 21.93 -0.92
N CYS A 48 21.82 21.10 -1.00
CA CYS A 48 21.35 20.30 0.13
C CYS A 48 21.79 18.83 0.09
N PHE A 49 21.99 18.27 -1.11
CA PHE A 49 22.25 16.84 -1.29
C PHE A 49 23.55 16.62 -2.04
N ASN A 50 24.30 15.57 -1.68
CA ASN A 50 25.55 15.18 -2.38
C ASN A 50 25.33 14.02 -3.37
N SER A 51 24.32 13.18 -3.11
CA SER A 51 23.82 12.08 -3.94
C SER A 51 22.30 12.18 -4.11
N ASP A 52 21.67 11.27 -4.86
CA ASP A 52 20.21 11.10 -4.91
C ASP A 52 19.42 12.36 -5.34
N ARG A 53 20.05 13.23 -6.14
CA ARG A 53 19.47 14.52 -6.53
C ARG A 53 18.36 14.36 -7.56
N LEU A 54 17.27 15.11 -7.37
CA LEU A 54 16.25 15.30 -8.39
C LEU A 54 16.82 16.04 -9.62
N SER A 55 16.74 15.38 -10.77
CA SER A 55 17.17 15.97 -12.04
C SER A 55 16.25 17.11 -12.51
N LYS A 56 16.75 17.97 -13.40
CA LYS A 56 15.94 18.99 -14.11
C LYS A 56 14.73 18.38 -14.82
N ARG A 57 14.89 17.18 -15.40
CA ARG A 57 13.78 16.45 -16.04
C ARG A 57 12.74 16.03 -15.02
N SER A 58 13.17 15.54 -13.86
CA SER A 58 12.29 15.14 -12.75
C SER A 58 11.46 16.33 -12.27
N PHE A 59 12.10 17.46 -11.91
CA PHE A 59 11.37 18.66 -11.48
C PHE A 59 10.36 19.16 -12.52
N ARG A 60 10.72 19.20 -13.81
CA ARG A 60 9.79 19.58 -14.88
C ARG A 60 8.56 18.67 -14.96
N GLY A 61 8.71 17.40 -14.64
CA GLY A 61 7.60 16.46 -14.51
C GLY A 61 6.76 16.74 -13.26
N LEU A 62 7.42 16.96 -12.13
CA LEU A 62 6.82 17.12 -10.80
C LEU A 62 6.12 18.47 -10.56
N ILE A 63 6.36 19.46 -11.43
CA ILE A 63 5.65 20.75 -11.44
C ILE A 63 4.28 20.61 -12.13
N LYS A 64 4.09 19.61 -13.01
CA LYS A 64 2.83 19.42 -13.73
C LYS A 64 1.81 18.71 -12.83
N PRO A 65 0.49 18.82 -13.13
CA PRO A 65 -0.51 18.05 -12.41
C PRO A 65 -0.26 16.54 -12.51
N GLY A 66 -0.38 15.84 -11.37
CA GLY A 66 -0.21 14.39 -11.29
C GLY A 66 -0.54 13.85 -9.90
N ALA A 67 -0.21 12.59 -9.64
CA ALA A 67 -0.34 11.96 -8.32
C ALA A 67 0.79 12.40 -7.37
N HIS A 68 1.07 13.70 -7.32
CA HIS A 68 2.09 14.34 -6.50
C HIS A 68 1.74 15.81 -6.26
N LYS A 69 2.35 16.43 -5.24
CA LYS A 69 2.31 17.88 -5.00
C LYS A 69 3.72 18.37 -4.67
N LEU A 70 4.21 19.35 -5.41
CA LEU A 70 5.47 20.04 -5.14
C LEU A 70 5.16 21.43 -4.58
N LEU A 71 5.44 21.62 -3.29
CA LEU A 71 5.27 22.88 -2.59
C LEU A 71 6.61 23.60 -2.49
N VAL A 72 6.57 24.93 -2.59
CA VAL A 72 7.72 25.81 -2.32
C VAL A 72 7.39 26.73 -1.14
N LEU A 73 8.41 27.02 -0.35
CA LEU A 73 8.38 28.07 0.66
C LEU A 73 9.18 29.26 0.12
N GLU A 74 8.51 30.38 -0.04
CA GLU A 74 9.07 31.64 -0.54
C GLU A 74 9.17 32.64 0.61
N THR A 75 10.29 33.34 0.73
CA THR A 75 10.46 34.44 1.69
C THR A 75 11.39 35.49 1.12
N GLY A 76 11.06 36.76 1.30
CA GLY A 76 11.84 37.87 0.73
C GLY A 76 11.94 37.83 -0.81
N GLY A 77 10.94 37.27 -1.49
CA GLY A 77 10.91 37.12 -2.96
C GLY A 77 11.81 36.01 -3.51
N ALA A 78 12.37 35.15 -2.64
CA ALA A 78 13.21 34.02 -3.03
C ALA A 78 12.65 32.70 -2.48
N VAL A 79 12.78 31.64 -3.27
CA VAL A 79 12.44 30.28 -2.82
C VAL A 79 13.51 29.81 -1.84
N ALA A 80 13.12 29.62 -0.59
CA ALA A 80 14.00 29.20 0.50
C ALA A 80 14.04 27.68 0.69
N GLY A 81 13.04 26.96 0.18
CA GLY A 81 12.94 25.52 0.31
C GLY A 81 11.75 24.94 -0.44
N TYR A 82 11.69 23.61 -0.48
CA TYR A 82 10.59 22.88 -1.12
C TYR A 82 10.27 21.58 -0.37
N SER A 83 9.06 21.06 -0.61
CA SER A 83 8.67 19.71 -0.21
C SER A 83 7.92 19.01 -1.34
N LEU A 84 8.21 17.73 -1.55
CA LEU A 84 7.60 16.90 -2.58
C LEU A 84 6.81 15.74 -1.95
N LEU A 85 5.51 15.75 -2.18
CA LEU A 85 4.60 14.66 -1.82
C LEU A 85 4.30 13.79 -3.03
N LEU A 86 4.28 12.48 -2.84
CA LEU A 86 3.79 11.49 -3.78
C LEU A 86 2.55 10.80 -3.19
N PHE A 87 1.54 10.54 -4.02
CA PHE A 87 0.28 9.90 -3.62
C PHE A 87 0.15 8.54 -4.29
N ARG A 88 -0.02 7.48 -3.48
CA ARG A 88 -0.26 6.14 -4.02
C ARG A 88 -1.74 5.98 -4.35
N ARG A 89 -2.03 5.77 -5.64
CA ARG A 89 -3.39 5.61 -6.16
C ARG A 89 -4.11 4.44 -5.45
N GLY A 90 -5.37 4.64 -5.10
CA GLY A 90 -6.22 3.60 -4.48
C GLY A 90 -5.92 3.33 -3.00
N THR A 91 -5.05 4.13 -2.37
CA THR A 91 -4.70 4.04 -0.95
C THR A 91 -4.90 5.38 -0.26
N SER A 92 -4.91 5.38 1.08
CA SER A 92 -4.88 6.59 1.90
C SER A 92 -3.47 6.90 2.42
N LEU A 93 -2.44 6.57 1.64
CA LEU A 93 -1.04 6.78 1.97
C LEU A 93 -0.40 7.85 1.09
N ALA A 94 0.20 8.85 1.72
CA ALA A 94 1.12 9.79 1.10
C ALA A 94 2.56 9.50 1.52
N ARG A 95 3.50 9.84 0.64
CA ARG A 95 4.93 9.78 0.90
C ARG A 95 5.55 11.17 0.76
N LEU A 96 6.24 11.65 1.79
CA LEU A 96 7.11 12.82 1.68
C LEU A 96 8.43 12.35 1.09
N TYR A 97 8.55 12.50 -0.23
CA TYR A 97 9.68 11.97 -0.99
C TYR A 97 10.95 12.80 -0.83
N SER A 98 10.82 14.12 -0.79
CA SER A 98 11.93 15.03 -0.53
C SER A 98 11.46 16.28 0.19
N ILE A 99 12.30 16.80 1.08
CA ILE A 99 12.12 18.09 1.75
C ILE A 99 13.49 18.74 1.92
N ALA A 100 13.62 19.99 1.50
CA ALA A 100 14.90 20.70 1.53
C ALA A 100 14.71 22.16 1.88
N ILE A 101 15.59 22.67 2.75
CA ILE A 101 15.75 24.10 3.04
C ILE A 101 17.17 24.49 2.67
N HIS A 102 17.28 25.51 1.82
CA HIS A 102 18.56 26.07 1.42
C HIS A 102 19.38 26.48 2.66
N PRO A 103 20.70 26.24 2.72
CA PRO A 103 21.54 26.52 3.88
C PRO A 103 21.32 27.90 4.54
N ASP A 104 21.23 28.97 3.74
CA ASP A 104 21.05 30.36 4.22
C ASP A 104 19.70 30.64 4.92
N TYR A 105 18.76 29.70 4.83
CA TYR A 105 17.41 29.81 5.38
C TYR A 105 17.14 28.80 6.50
N ARG A 106 18.16 28.02 6.92
CA ARG A 106 18.05 27.07 8.04
C ARG A 106 17.96 27.79 9.40
N GLY A 107 17.53 27.06 10.44
CA GLY A 107 17.38 27.60 11.80
C GLY A 107 16.18 28.54 12.01
N LYS A 108 15.42 28.85 10.96
CA LYS A 108 14.27 29.78 10.99
C LYS A 108 12.91 29.08 11.14
N GLY A 109 12.90 27.76 11.37
CA GLY A 109 11.67 26.95 11.47
C GLY A 109 10.99 26.58 10.14
N PHE A 110 11.55 26.97 8.98
CA PHE A 110 10.94 26.73 7.67
C PHE A 110 10.74 25.26 7.30
N ALA A 111 11.62 24.36 7.73
CA ALA A 111 11.43 22.91 7.54
C ALA A 111 10.15 22.42 8.23
N LYS A 112 9.89 22.88 9.46
CA LYS A 112 8.66 22.60 10.19
C LYS A 112 7.43 23.16 9.47
N THR A 113 7.53 24.38 8.96
CA THR A 113 6.46 25.03 8.18
C THR A 113 6.11 24.24 6.92
N LEU A 114 7.09 23.83 6.12
CA LEU A 114 6.87 23.00 4.92
C LEU A 114 6.30 21.62 5.26
N LEU A 115 6.77 21.00 6.34
CA LEU A 115 6.31 19.69 6.76
C LEU A 115 4.84 19.72 7.22
N LEU A 116 4.45 20.72 8.01
CA LEU A 116 3.04 20.91 8.39
C LEU A 116 2.15 21.24 7.18
N ALA A 117 2.64 22.03 6.24
CA ALA A 117 1.93 22.29 4.98
C ALA A 117 1.75 21.01 4.16
N SER A 118 2.77 20.15 4.15
CA SER A 118 2.73 18.84 3.50
C SER A 118 1.71 17.90 4.15
N GLU A 119 1.63 17.89 5.48
CA GLU A 119 0.60 17.15 6.21
C GLU A 119 -0.82 17.62 5.83
N THR A 120 -1.05 18.93 5.76
CA THR A 120 -2.33 19.50 5.32
C THR A 120 -2.65 19.11 3.87
N ALA A 121 -1.70 19.31 2.96
CA ALA A 121 -1.86 18.98 1.55
C ALA A 121 -2.14 17.47 1.33
N ALA A 122 -1.60 16.61 2.17
CA ALA A 122 -1.87 15.17 2.17
C ALA A 122 -3.28 14.84 2.68
N LYS A 123 -3.74 15.50 3.77
CA LYS A 123 -5.12 15.36 4.27
C LYS A 123 -6.16 15.77 3.23
N GLU A 124 -5.94 16.91 2.56
CA GLU A 124 -6.81 17.39 1.48
C GLU A 124 -6.91 16.40 0.32
N GLN A 125 -5.86 15.61 0.09
CA GLN A 125 -5.84 14.55 -0.92
C GLN A 125 -6.46 13.23 -0.43
N GLY A 126 -7.03 13.21 0.78
CA GLY A 126 -7.63 12.02 1.38
C GLY A 126 -6.63 11.03 2.01
N SER A 127 -5.39 11.47 2.23
CA SER A 127 -4.37 10.63 2.89
C SER A 127 -4.56 10.67 4.40
N VAL A 128 -4.43 9.51 5.03
CA VAL A 128 -4.53 9.30 6.47
C VAL A 128 -3.19 9.01 7.10
N PHE A 129 -2.21 8.56 6.31
CA PHE A 129 -0.84 8.39 6.75
C PHE A 129 0.12 9.16 5.84
N LEU A 130 1.16 9.73 6.45
CA LEU A 130 2.31 10.29 5.76
C LEU A 130 3.56 9.52 6.18
N ARG A 131 4.23 8.91 5.20
CA ARG A 131 5.50 8.20 5.37
C ARG A 131 6.67 9.00 4.82
N LEU A 132 7.84 8.80 5.38
CA LEU A 132 9.09 9.39 4.93
C LEU A 132 10.29 8.52 5.27
N GLU A 133 11.38 8.76 4.56
CA GLU A 133 12.69 8.16 4.78
C GLU A 133 13.69 9.26 5.14
N VAL A 134 14.57 8.98 6.11
CA VAL A 134 15.63 9.89 6.52
C VAL A 134 16.92 9.13 6.77
N ASN A 135 18.05 9.66 6.30
CA ASN A 135 19.36 9.10 6.58
C ASN A 135 19.60 9.07 8.09
N GLU A 136 20.06 7.92 8.62
CA GLU A 136 20.22 7.72 10.06
C GLU A 136 21.22 8.71 10.71
N CYS A 137 22.13 9.29 9.92
CA CYS A 137 23.06 10.33 10.35
C CYS A 137 22.44 11.75 10.38
N ASN A 138 21.26 11.96 9.81
CA ASN A 138 20.61 13.28 9.75
C ASN A 138 19.81 13.58 11.03
N GLN A 139 20.55 13.79 12.13
CA GLN A 139 19.99 14.01 13.48
C GLN A 139 19.03 15.21 13.54
N ALA A 140 19.29 16.27 12.76
CA ALA A 140 18.43 17.45 12.71
C ALA A 140 17.04 17.13 12.13
N ALA A 141 16.98 16.37 11.03
CA ALA A 141 15.72 15.96 10.44
C ALA A 141 14.99 14.94 11.33
N ILE A 142 15.70 13.96 11.89
CA ILE A 142 15.15 12.98 12.84
C ILE A 142 14.46 13.69 14.02
N ALA A 143 15.16 14.63 14.67
CA ALA A 143 14.60 15.39 15.79
C ALA A 143 13.34 16.18 15.39
N LEU A 144 13.32 16.77 14.18
CA LEU A 144 12.13 17.46 13.66
C LEU A 144 10.95 16.50 13.49
N TYR A 145 11.18 15.31 12.91
CA TYR A 145 10.12 14.32 12.69
C TYR A 145 9.57 13.79 14.02
N GLU A 146 10.43 13.43 14.97
CA GLU A 146 10.02 12.99 16.31
C GLU A 146 9.26 14.08 17.07
N GLN A 147 9.71 15.35 17.00
CA GLN A 147 9.00 16.49 17.58
C GLN A 147 7.60 16.66 17.00
N LEU A 148 7.40 16.33 15.73
CA LEU A 148 6.09 16.36 15.07
C LEU A 148 5.30 15.04 15.20
N ALA A 149 5.71 14.17 16.13
CA ALA A 149 5.06 12.90 16.46
C ALA A 149 5.03 11.87 15.33
N TYR A 150 6.00 11.94 14.41
CA TYR A 150 6.28 10.80 13.54
C TYR A 150 6.92 9.68 14.38
N ARG A 151 6.59 8.44 14.04
CA ARG A 151 7.11 7.24 14.70
C ARG A 151 7.98 6.46 13.74
N LYS A 152 9.17 6.07 14.19
CA LYS A 152 10.03 5.13 13.46
C LYS A 152 9.36 3.77 13.42
N PHE A 153 9.26 3.16 12.25
CA PHE A 153 8.66 1.82 12.09
C PHE A 153 9.54 0.85 11.30
N ASP A 154 10.61 1.33 10.66
CA ASP A 154 11.51 0.48 9.87
C ASP A 154 12.93 1.07 9.77
N ARG A 155 13.90 0.23 9.43
CA ARG A 155 15.29 0.61 9.13
C ARG A 155 15.77 -0.19 7.92
N VAL A 156 16.19 0.49 6.87
CA VAL A 156 16.59 -0.12 5.59
C VAL A 156 18.06 0.21 5.32
N GLU A 157 18.90 -0.82 5.34
CA GLU A 157 20.32 -0.72 4.99
C GLU A 157 20.51 -0.52 3.49
N ASP A 158 21.65 0.06 3.10
CA ASP A 158 22.02 0.31 1.69
C ASP A 158 20.91 1.01 0.87
N TYR A 159 20.20 1.96 1.48
CA TYR A 159 19.03 2.61 0.89
C TYR A 159 19.42 3.76 -0.06
N TYR A 160 20.42 4.55 0.30
CA TYR A 160 20.88 5.71 -0.47
C TYR A 160 21.99 5.32 -1.46
N GLU A 161 22.20 6.12 -2.52
CA GLU A 161 23.26 5.87 -3.53
C GLU A 161 24.67 5.76 -2.93
N ASP A 162 24.90 6.37 -1.76
CA ASP A 162 26.16 6.34 -1.01
C ASP A 162 26.30 5.12 -0.07
N GLY A 163 25.34 4.18 -0.10
CA GLY A 163 25.26 3.05 0.83
C GLY A 163 24.70 3.42 2.20
N GLY A 164 24.20 4.65 2.38
CA GLY A 164 23.63 5.11 3.63
C GLY A 164 22.37 4.34 4.03
N THR A 165 22.18 4.15 5.35
CA THR A 165 20.98 3.55 5.91
C THR A 165 19.86 4.59 6.08
N ALA A 166 18.64 4.21 5.68
CA ALA A 166 17.43 4.99 5.92
C ALA A 166 16.66 4.50 7.14
N LEU A 167 16.25 5.44 8.00
CA LEU A 167 15.20 5.22 8.99
C LEU A 167 13.86 5.63 8.35
N ARG A 168 12.85 4.76 8.46
CA ARG A 168 11.49 5.07 7.98
C ARG A 168 10.61 5.53 9.12
N TYR A 169 9.92 6.62 8.88
CA TYR A 169 9.01 7.25 9.82
C TYR A 169 7.60 7.35 9.23
N GLU A 170 6.59 7.21 10.07
CA GLU A 170 5.19 7.41 9.69
C GLU A 170 4.43 8.24 10.71
N LYS A 171 3.40 8.95 10.23
CA LYS A 171 2.46 9.67 11.08
C LYS A 171 1.04 9.50 10.55
N ARG A 172 0.11 9.16 11.46
CA ARG A 172 -1.33 9.25 11.20
C ARG A 172 -1.77 10.71 11.24
N LEU A 173 -2.37 11.17 10.15
CA LEU A 173 -2.79 12.54 9.92
C LEU A 173 -4.17 12.85 10.52
N SER A 174 -5.04 11.85 10.68
CA SER A 174 -6.39 12.00 11.27
C SER A 174 -6.41 11.65 12.77
N GLN A 175 -6.96 12.56 13.58
CA GLN A 175 -7.15 12.37 15.02
C GLN A 175 -8.50 11.70 15.29
N ARG A 176 -8.54 10.37 15.42
CA ARG A 176 -9.54 9.70 16.27
C ARG A 176 -9.08 8.29 16.64
N ALA A 177 -9.03 8.08 17.96
CA ALA A 177 -8.77 6.86 18.73
C ALA A 177 -7.42 6.13 18.53
N GLU A 178 -6.69 6.09 19.64
CA GLU A 178 -5.59 5.22 20.05
C GLU A 178 -5.21 4.06 19.11
N ILE A 179 -3.99 4.14 18.56
CA ILE A 179 -3.29 2.94 18.10
C ILE A 179 -2.71 2.26 19.35
N ARG A 180 -3.24 1.09 19.74
CA ARG A 180 -2.40 0.07 20.38
C ARG A 180 -1.26 -0.17 19.40
N ALA A 181 -0.04 0.25 19.78
CA ALA A 181 1.14 0.15 18.93
C ALA A 181 1.38 -1.32 18.56
N THR A 182 0.92 -1.74 17.38
CA THR A 182 1.32 -3.01 16.79
C THR A 182 2.36 -2.69 15.73
N LEU A 183 3.60 -3.14 15.95
CA LEU A 183 4.66 -3.11 14.95
C LEU A 183 4.14 -3.74 13.67
N ALA A 184 4.33 -3.13 12.50
CA ALA A 184 3.91 -3.72 11.23
C ALA A 184 4.48 -5.15 11.09
N PRO A 185 3.76 -6.10 10.45
CA PRO A 185 4.26 -7.48 10.31
C PRO A 185 5.48 -7.49 9.41
N ASP A 186 6.41 -8.43 9.60
CA ASP A 186 7.55 -8.56 8.68
C ASP A 186 7.07 -8.84 7.25
N TYR A 187 7.77 -8.24 6.30
CA TYR A 187 7.34 -8.18 4.91
C TYR A 187 8.17 -9.11 4.02
N TYR A 188 7.50 -9.73 3.06
CA TYR A 188 8.14 -10.55 2.03
C TYR A 188 7.59 -10.18 0.65
N ALA A 189 8.45 -9.61 -0.20
CA ALA A 189 8.16 -9.35 -1.60
C ALA A 189 8.13 -10.67 -2.39
N GLN A 190 7.10 -10.89 -3.20
CA GLN A 190 7.06 -12.06 -4.06
C GLN A 190 8.21 -12.03 -5.09
N THR A 191 8.83 -13.17 -5.34
CA THR A 191 9.99 -13.29 -6.23
C THR A 191 9.60 -13.63 -7.67
N THR A 192 8.33 -13.96 -7.94
CA THR A 192 7.82 -14.24 -9.29
C THR A 192 6.50 -13.49 -9.55
N GLU A 193 6.08 -13.39 -10.81
CA GLU A 193 4.84 -12.69 -11.20
C GLU A 193 3.54 -13.39 -10.75
N PHE A 194 3.62 -14.61 -10.24
CA PHE A 194 2.46 -15.49 -10.02
C PHE A 194 2.34 -16.03 -8.58
N THR A 195 3.22 -15.60 -7.67
CA THR A 195 3.33 -16.11 -6.29
C THR A 195 2.77 -15.16 -5.22
N CYS A 196 1.88 -14.22 -5.58
CA CYS A 196 1.27 -13.31 -4.61
C CYS A 196 0.52 -14.04 -3.47
N GLY A 197 -0.19 -15.12 -3.79
CA GLY A 197 -0.85 -15.98 -2.80
C GLY A 197 0.14 -16.62 -1.82
N PRO A 198 1.16 -17.35 -2.32
CA PRO A 198 2.25 -17.90 -1.53
C PRO A 198 2.94 -16.88 -0.62
N ALA A 199 3.35 -15.73 -1.16
CA ALA A 199 3.99 -14.67 -0.38
C ALA A 199 3.07 -14.14 0.72
N SER A 200 1.78 -13.93 0.41
CA SER A 200 0.79 -13.52 1.40
C SER A 200 0.60 -14.57 2.52
N LEU A 201 0.62 -15.86 2.16
CA LEU A 201 0.51 -16.95 3.14
C LEU A 201 1.75 -17.04 4.03
N MET A 202 2.95 -16.89 3.47
CA MET A 202 4.18 -16.86 4.25
C MET A 202 4.20 -15.71 5.25
N MET A 203 3.79 -14.50 4.84
CA MET A 203 3.68 -13.36 5.77
C MET A 203 2.67 -13.64 6.89
N ALA A 204 1.51 -14.23 6.57
CA ALA A 204 0.50 -14.57 7.57
C ALA A 204 1.02 -15.62 8.58
N ILE A 205 1.69 -16.66 8.09
CA ILE A 205 2.30 -17.72 8.90
C ILE A 205 3.44 -17.18 9.77
N HIS A 206 4.32 -16.34 9.21
CA HIS A 206 5.45 -15.77 9.93
C HIS A 206 5.00 -14.83 11.05
N ASP A 207 3.97 -14.02 10.83
CA ASP A 207 3.41 -13.15 11.87
C ASP A 207 2.76 -13.96 13.02
N LEU A 208 2.28 -15.18 12.75
CA LEU A 208 1.80 -16.13 13.76
C LEU A 208 2.93 -16.93 14.44
N ASN A 209 4.00 -17.22 13.70
CA ASN A 209 5.17 -17.97 14.16
C ASN A 209 6.45 -17.35 13.58
N PRO A 210 7.12 -16.44 14.32
CA PRO A 210 8.33 -15.77 13.85
C PRO A 210 9.51 -16.69 13.53
N ALA A 211 9.48 -17.95 14.00
CA ALA A 211 10.49 -18.96 13.64
C ALA A 211 10.32 -19.52 12.23
N TYR A 212 9.18 -19.28 11.57
CA TYR A 212 8.94 -19.70 10.19
C TYR A 212 9.78 -18.87 9.22
N ALA A 213 10.66 -19.50 8.45
CA ALA A 213 11.50 -18.79 7.50
C ALA A 213 10.76 -18.49 6.18
N MET A 214 10.60 -17.22 5.84
CA MET A 214 10.07 -16.80 4.53
C MET A 214 11.20 -16.87 3.49
N THR A 215 11.26 -17.95 2.73
CA THR A 215 12.30 -18.17 1.71
C THR A 215 11.70 -18.34 0.32
N ARG A 216 12.49 -18.07 -0.72
CA ARG A 216 12.07 -18.31 -2.11
C ARG A 216 11.72 -19.77 -2.41
N SER A 217 12.42 -20.71 -1.76
CA SER A 217 12.10 -22.14 -1.91
C SER A 217 10.71 -22.44 -1.34
N GLU A 218 10.40 -21.83 -0.21
CA GLU A 218 9.12 -21.97 0.48
C GLU A 218 7.97 -21.35 -0.33
N GLU A 219 8.20 -20.16 -0.88
CA GLU A 219 7.29 -19.47 -1.80
C GLU A 219 6.88 -20.36 -2.98
N LEU A 220 7.86 -21.00 -3.64
CA LEU A 220 7.62 -21.90 -4.77
C LEU A 220 7.01 -23.24 -4.33
N GLY A 221 7.32 -23.70 -3.10
CA GLY A 221 6.69 -24.88 -2.49
C GLY A 221 5.18 -24.68 -2.34
N ILE A 222 4.76 -23.60 -1.67
CA ILE A 222 3.35 -23.24 -1.52
C ILE A 222 2.68 -23.09 -2.90
N TRP A 223 3.35 -22.42 -3.85
CA TRP A 223 2.81 -22.30 -5.20
C TRP A 223 2.53 -23.67 -5.84
N ARG A 224 3.48 -24.61 -5.79
CA ARG A 224 3.29 -25.96 -6.35
C ARG A 224 2.11 -26.70 -5.72
N GLU A 225 1.87 -26.51 -4.43
CA GLU A 225 0.76 -27.13 -3.69
C GLU A 225 -0.58 -26.45 -3.99
N ALA A 226 -0.59 -25.13 -4.14
CA ALA A 226 -1.83 -24.35 -4.22
C ALA A 226 -2.29 -24.00 -5.64
N THR A 227 -1.48 -24.28 -6.65
CA THR A 227 -1.75 -23.88 -8.05
C THR A 227 -2.82 -24.73 -8.69
N THR A 228 -3.77 -24.09 -9.38
CA THR A 228 -4.82 -24.82 -10.09
C THR A 228 -4.40 -25.38 -11.43
N ILE A 229 -3.32 -24.87 -12.05
CA ILE A 229 -2.71 -25.38 -13.29
C ILE A 229 -1.42 -24.63 -13.65
N PHE A 230 -0.46 -25.33 -14.25
CA PHE A 230 0.69 -24.76 -14.97
C PHE A 230 0.47 -24.88 -16.50
N MET A 231 0.70 -23.82 -17.30
CA MET A 231 0.47 -23.87 -18.75
C MET A 231 1.70 -23.52 -19.58
N THR A 232 1.76 -24.06 -20.80
CA THR A 232 2.79 -23.76 -21.81
C THR A 232 2.84 -22.28 -22.25
N SER A 233 1.85 -21.47 -21.85
CA SER A 233 2.02 -20.03 -21.71
C SER A 233 1.37 -19.54 -20.41
N GLY A 234 2.21 -19.18 -19.44
CA GLY A 234 1.83 -18.68 -18.12
C GLY A 234 1.87 -19.73 -17.01
N HIS A 235 2.34 -19.32 -15.83
CA HIS A 235 2.59 -20.21 -14.69
C HIS A 235 1.30 -20.59 -13.92
N GLY A 236 0.21 -19.83 -14.08
CA GLY A 236 -1.03 -20.05 -13.34
C GLY A 236 -0.94 -19.58 -11.88
N GLY A 237 -2.07 -19.10 -11.37
CA GLY A 237 -2.18 -18.58 -10.00
C GLY A 237 -2.68 -19.64 -9.01
N CYS A 238 -2.69 -19.27 -7.74
CA CYS A 238 -3.15 -20.15 -6.67
C CYS A 238 -4.68 -20.10 -6.48
N SER A 239 -5.27 -21.25 -6.19
CA SER A 239 -6.66 -21.35 -5.74
C SER A 239 -6.79 -21.00 -4.26
N PRO A 240 -7.93 -20.41 -3.84
CA PRO A 240 -8.24 -20.27 -2.43
C PRO A 240 -8.16 -21.58 -1.64
N HIS A 241 -8.66 -22.67 -2.23
CA HIS A 241 -8.68 -23.99 -1.61
C HIS A 241 -7.27 -24.56 -1.47
N GLY A 242 -6.46 -24.42 -2.52
CA GLY A 242 -5.06 -24.84 -2.50
C GLY A 242 -4.23 -24.08 -1.45
N LEU A 243 -4.45 -22.77 -1.31
CA LEU A 243 -3.80 -21.97 -0.26
C LEU A 243 -4.24 -22.42 1.16
N ALA A 244 -5.52 -22.74 1.33
CA ALA A 244 -6.04 -23.24 2.60
C ALA A 244 -5.38 -24.58 3.01
N LEU A 245 -5.20 -25.49 2.05
CA LEU A 245 -4.50 -26.76 2.23
C LEU A 245 -3.01 -26.57 2.50
N ALA A 246 -2.34 -25.69 1.75
CA ALA A 246 -0.93 -25.37 1.97
C ALA A 246 -0.68 -24.81 3.39
N ALA A 247 -1.62 -24.03 3.94
CA ALA A 247 -1.55 -23.57 5.32
C ALA A 247 -1.60 -24.76 6.32
N LEU A 248 -2.49 -25.72 6.07
CA LEU A 248 -2.63 -26.92 6.90
C LEU A 248 -1.38 -27.80 6.84
N GLN A 249 -0.78 -27.99 5.66
CA GLN A 249 0.45 -28.77 5.50
C GLN A 249 1.61 -28.19 6.34
N ARG A 250 1.57 -26.89 6.63
CA ARG A 250 2.51 -26.17 7.50
C ARG A 250 2.11 -26.16 8.97
N GLY A 251 1.01 -26.83 9.32
CA GLY A 251 0.51 -26.96 10.69
C GLY A 251 -0.39 -25.82 11.16
N PHE A 252 -0.92 -24.98 10.26
CA PHE A 252 -1.82 -23.88 10.60
C PHE A 252 -3.25 -24.22 10.19
N ARG A 253 -4.22 -23.92 11.07
CA ARG A 253 -5.63 -24.08 10.73
C ARG A 253 -6.04 -22.91 9.82
N SER A 254 -6.99 -23.16 8.93
CA SER A 254 -7.51 -22.11 8.05
C SER A 254 -9.03 -22.20 7.91
N THR A 255 -9.68 -21.06 7.75
CA THR A 255 -11.11 -20.98 7.42
C THR A 255 -11.28 -20.25 6.11
N LEU A 256 -11.85 -20.92 5.11
CA LEU A 256 -12.08 -20.34 3.79
C LEU A 256 -13.50 -19.79 3.71
N TYR A 257 -13.62 -18.47 3.56
CA TYR A 257 -14.88 -17.80 3.24
C TYR A 257 -14.93 -17.48 1.75
N ILE A 258 -15.93 -17.99 1.05
CA ILE A 258 -16.08 -17.83 -0.41
C ILE A 258 -17.53 -17.63 -0.81
N ASN A 259 -17.80 -16.84 -1.86
CA ASN A 259 -19.17 -16.52 -2.29
C ASN A 259 -19.78 -17.43 -3.36
N THR A 260 -19.11 -18.53 -3.68
CA THR A 260 -19.62 -19.52 -4.63
C THR A 260 -19.10 -20.91 -4.28
N ALA A 261 -19.86 -21.93 -4.66
CA ALA A 261 -19.44 -23.32 -4.69
C ALA A 261 -18.83 -23.72 -6.05
N ASP A 262 -18.90 -22.85 -7.06
CA ASP A 262 -18.36 -23.10 -8.38
C ASP A 262 -16.83 -23.04 -8.39
N THR A 263 -16.21 -23.70 -9.37
CA THR A 263 -14.77 -23.67 -9.60
C THR A 263 -14.22 -22.24 -9.72
N PRO A 264 -13.34 -21.78 -8.80
CA PRO A 264 -12.74 -20.45 -8.87
C PRO A 264 -11.95 -20.23 -10.17
N PHE A 265 -12.00 -18.99 -10.69
CA PHE A 265 -11.25 -18.54 -11.87
C PHE A 265 -11.57 -19.23 -13.20
N ARG A 266 -12.52 -20.18 -13.23
CA ARG A 266 -12.93 -20.91 -14.44
C ARG A 266 -13.28 -19.99 -15.62
N ASP A 267 -13.97 -18.89 -15.34
CA ASP A 267 -14.40 -17.90 -16.34
C ASP A 267 -13.25 -17.09 -16.95
N SER A 268 -12.07 -17.08 -16.32
CA SER A 268 -10.88 -16.39 -16.82
C SER A 268 -10.18 -17.16 -17.94
N VAL A 269 -10.44 -18.46 -18.05
CA VAL A 269 -9.87 -19.34 -19.07
C VAL A 269 -10.86 -19.49 -20.22
N ARG A 270 -10.40 -19.32 -21.46
CA ARG A 270 -11.23 -19.45 -22.67
C ARG A 270 -11.20 -20.85 -23.29
N ASP A 271 -10.08 -21.55 -23.10
CA ASP A 271 -9.83 -22.86 -23.67
C ASP A 271 -10.60 -23.95 -22.89
N PRO A 272 -11.42 -24.77 -23.56
CA PRO A 272 -12.22 -25.79 -22.90
C PRO A 272 -11.41 -26.89 -22.19
N GLN A 273 -10.30 -27.35 -22.77
CA GLN A 273 -9.46 -28.40 -22.17
C GLN A 273 -8.81 -27.88 -20.89
N LYS A 274 -8.36 -26.62 -20.93
CA LYS A 274 -7.77 -25.97 -19.75
C LYS A 274 -8.80 -25.77 -18.64
N ARG A 275 -10.07 -25.50 -18.96
CA ARG A 275 -11.16 -25.44 -17.96
C ARG A 275 -11.40 -26.79 -17.30
N GLU A 276 -11.43 -27.86 -18.08
CA GLU A 276 -11.62 -29.23 -17.55
C GLU A 276 -10.53 -29.59 -16.54
N VAL A 277 -9.27 -29.25 -16.84
CA VAL A 277 -8.17 -29.47 -15.90
C VAL A 277 -8.34 -28.62 -14.63
N ILE A 278 -8.82 -27.35 -14.71
CA ILE A 278 -9.09 -26.55 -13.50
C ILE A 278 -10.19 -27.22 -12.68
N ASP A 279 -11.26 -27.69 -13.33
CA ASP A 279 -12.40 -28.34 -12.68
C ASP A 279 -11.96 -29.64 -11.97
N LEU A 280 -11.05 -30.42 -12.55
CA LEU A 280 -10.48 -31.62 -11.94
C LEU A 280 -9.61 -31.29 -10.73
N VAL A 281 -8.63 -30.39 -10.88
CA VAL A 281 -7.75 -29.97 -9.77
C VAL A 281 -8.56 -29.36 -8.62
N HIS A 282 -9.62 -28.61 -8.94
CA HIS A 282 -10.52 -28.07 -7.92
C HIS A 282 -11.26 -29.17 -7.15
N GLN A 283 -11.75 -30.21 -7.84
CA GLN A 283 -12.39 -31.35 -7.19
C GLN A 283 -11.41 -32.09 -6.26
N ASP A 284 -10.15 -32.25 -6.69
CA ASP A 284 -9.11 -32.86 -5.85
C ASP A 284 -8.89 -32.04 -4.57
N PHE A 285 -8.79 -30.72 -4.66
CA PHE A 285 -8.70 -29.86 -3.48
C PHE A 285 -9.92 -29.99 -2.55
N LEU A 286 -11.14 -30.04 -3.10
CA LEU A 286 -12.35 -30.21 -2.28
C LEU A 286 -12.35 -31.55 -1.53
N GLN A 287 -11.94 -32.63 -2.20
CA GLN A 287 -11.83 -33.95 -1.58
C GLN A 287 -10.79 -33.96 -0.45
N GLU A 288 -9.62 -33.38 -0.68
CA GLU A 288 -8.57 -33.29 0.33
C GLU A 288 -9.01 -32.43 1.53
N MET A 289 -9.63 -31.27 1.29
CA MET A 289 -10.18 -30.43 2.36
C MET A 289 -11.22 -31.17 3.19
N GLN A 290 -12.10 -31.95 2.56
CA GLN A 290 -13.07 -32.78 3.28
C GLN A 290 -12.41 -33.87 4.11
N GLN A 291 -11.39 -34.55 3.57
CA GLN A 291 -10.64 -35.59 4.28
C GLN A 291 -9.89 -35.02 5.51
N GLN A 292 -9.36 -33.80 5.37
CA GLN A 292 -8.62 -33.11 6.43
C GLN A 292 -9.52 -32.32 7.39
N GLY A 293 -10.84 -32.25 7.13
CA GLY A 293 -11.79 -31.53 7.98
C GLY A 293 -11.62 -30.00 7.96
N LEU A 294 -11.12 -29.42 6.88
CA LEU A 294 -10.95 -27.96 6.77
C LEU A 294 -12.30 -27.26 6.52
N PRO A 295 -12.65 -26.22 7.32
CA PRO A 295 -13.92 -25.53 7.17
C PRO A 295 -13.94 -24.63 5.92
N ILE A 296 -14.98 -24.79 5.11
CA ILE A 296 -15.33 -23.92 3.98
C ILE A 296 -16.70 -23.31 4.28
N GLU A 297 -16.76 -21.99 4.36
CA GLU A 297 -17.99 -21.22 4.54
C GLU A 297 -18.39 -20.57 3.22
N ILE A 298 -19.39 -21.16 2.56
CA ILE A 298 -19.92 -20.67 1.29
C ILE A 298 -21.07 -19.70 1.56
N ASN A 299 -20.77 -18.40 1.55
CA ASN A 299 -21.71 -17.33 1.89
C ASN A 299 -21.58 -16.15 0.92
N PRO A 300 -22.63 -15.34 0.65
CA PRO A 300 -22.58 -14.26 -0.33
C PRO A 300 -21.46 -13.22 -0.15
N LEU A 301 -20.88 -13.11 1.05
CA LEU A 301 -19.84 -12.12 1.40
C LEU A 301 -20.25 -10.70 1.02
N GLY A 302 -21.49 -10.35 1.36
CA GLY A 302 -22.00 -8.98 1.23
C GLY A 302 -21.23 -8.00 2.13
N PRO A 303 -21.34 -6.67 1.89
CA PRO A 303 -20.53 -5.68 2.59
C PRO A 303 -20.53 -5.78 4.13
N ALA A 304 -21.70 -6.02 4.74
CA ALA A 304 -21.81 -6.13 6.20
C ALA A 304 -21.09 -7.38 6.75
N GLN A 305 -21.25 -8.53 6.10
CA GLN A 305 -20.57 -9.76 6.48
C GLN A 305 -19.06 -9.64 6.27
N PHE A 306 -18.65 -9.06 5.14
CA PHE A 306 -17.24 -8.84 4.80
C PHE A 306 -16.57 -7.95 5.86
N LYS A 307 -17.23 -6.86 6.25
CA LYS A 307 -16.79 -5.98 7.34
C LYS A 307 -16.67 -6.74 8.66
N SER A 308 -17.69 -7.49 9.05
CA SER A 308 -17.68 -8.28 10.28
C SER A 308 -16.50 -9.26 10.33
N LEU A 309 -16.20 -9.95 9.22
CA LEU A 309 -15.07 -10.87 9.13
C LEU A 309 -13.73 -10.16 9.29
N LEU A 310 -13.55 -9.00 8.66
CA LEU A 310 -12.35 -8.17 8.78
C LEU A 310 -12.16 -7.62 10.21
N GLU A 311 -13.25 -7.36 10.94
CA GLU A 311 -13.23 -6.86 12.32
C GLU A 311 -13.01 -7.98 13.35
N SER A 312 -13.46 -9.21 13.05
CA SER A 312 -13.43 -10.36 13.97
C SER A 312 -12.18 -11.23 13.86
N HIS A 313 -11.43 -11.11 12.76
CA HIS A 313 -10.25 -11.92 12.51
C HIS A 313 -9.00 -11.08 12.30
N GLU A 314 -7.88 -11.62 12.76
CA GLU A 314 -6.54 -11.18 12.42
C GLU A 314 -5.95 -12.22 11.44
N HIS A 315 -4.95 -11.83 10.64
CA HIS A 315 -4.29 -12.70 9.65
C HIS A 315 -5.21 -13.25 8.54
N ILE A 316 -5.62 -12.37 7.64
CA ILE A 316 -6.53 -12.68 6.54
C ILE A 316 -5.78 -12.55 5.21
N ILE A 317 -5.92 -13.53 4.33
CA ILE A 317 -5.47 -13.45 2.95
C ILE A 317 -6.70 -13.17 2.09
N ALA A 318 -6.70 -12.05 1.37
CA ALA A 318 -7.86 -11.58 0.62
C ALA A 318 -7.57 -11.57 -0.87
N LEU A 319 -8.56 -12.02 -1.65
CA LEU A 319 -8.55 -11.87 -3.10
C LEU A 319 -9.07 -10.47 -3.46
N ILE A 320 -8.25 -9.70 -4.16
CA ILE A 320 -8.62 -8.39 -4.69
C ILE A 320 -8.43 -8.32 -6.21
N SER A 321 -9.13 -7.36 -6.82
CA SER A 321 -8.84 -6.90 -8.18
C SER A 321 -7.94 -5.68 -8.08
N THR A 322 -6.76 -5.72 -8.70
CA THR A 322 -5.79 -4.61 -8.65
C THR A 322 -6.24 -3.38 -9.42
N TRP A 323 -7.37 -3.42 -10.13
CA TRP A 323 -7.87 -2.31 -10.95
C TRP A 323 -7.91 -0.94 -10.26
N ALA A 324 -8.21 -0.92 -8.96
CA ALA A 324 -8.22 0.31 -8.16
C ALA A 324 -6.81 0.89 -7.92
N LEU A 325 -5.79 0.01 -7.88
CA LEU A 325 -4.38 0.29 -7.59
C LEU A 325 -3.59 0.59 -8.88
N ASP A 326 -3.63 -0.30 -9.88
CA ASP A 326 -2.76 -0.30 -11.06
C ASP A 326 -3.52 -0.29 -12.42
N ARG A 327 -4.86 -0.34 -12.40
CA ARG A 327 -5.75 -0.53 -13.58
C ARG A 327 -5.53 -1.83 -14.36
N ASN A 328 -4.92 -2.83 -13.75
CA ASN A 328 -4.89 -4.20 -14.25
C ASN A 328 -6.11 -4.97 -13.72
N ARG A 329 -6.58 -5.98 -14.47
CA ARG A 329 -7.72 -6.83 -14.08
C ARG A 329 -7.25 -8.25 -13.76
N ALA A 330 -6.12 -8.37 -13.09
CA ALA A 330 -5.60 -9.64 -12.62
C ALA A 330 -6.15 -9.95 -11.22
N PRO A 331 -6.43 -11.23 -10.91
CA PRO A 331 -6.69 -11.63 -9.54
C PRO A 331 -5.39 -11.51 -8.74
N HIS A 332 -5.47 -10.90 -7.55
CA HIS A 332 -4.30 -10.66 -6.72
C HIS A 332 -4.58 -10.96 -5.26
N TRP A 333 -3.62 -11.60 -4.60
CA TRP A 333 -3.71 -11.95 -3.19
C TRP A 333 -2.92 -10.95 -2.37
N VAL A 334 -3.55 -10.43 -1.31
CA VAL A 334 -2.91 -9.54 -0.35
C VAL A 334 -3.07 -10.08 1.06
N TYR A 335 -2.08 -9.83 1.91
CA TYR A 335 -2.12 -10.19 3.32
C TYR A 335 -2.62 -9.03 4.17
N ILE A 336 -3.69 -9.24 4.91
CA ILE A 336 -4.28 -8.30 5.86
C ILE A 336 -3.97 -8.80 7.25
N ARG A 337 -3.13 -8.08 7.99
CA ARG A 337 -2.93 -8.39 9.40
C ARG A 337 -4.14 -8.00 10.23
N ARG A 338 -4.70 -6.82 9.93
CA ARG A 338 -5.75 -6.19 10.72
C ARG A 338 -6.57 -5.19 9.90
N SER A 339 -7.79 -4.95 10.35
CA SER A 339 -8.60 -3.78 9.98
C SER A 339 -9.01 -2.96 11.20
N ASP A 340 -9.45 -1.73 10.97
CA ASP A 340 -10.19 -0.93 11.94
C ASP A 340 -11.52 -0.45 11.33
N ALA A 341 -12.29 0.33 12.08
CA ALA A 341 -13.60 0.81 11.64
C ALA A 341 -13.58 1.63 10.33
N GLN A 342 -12.42 2.14 9.92
CA GLN A 342 -12.25 2.98 8.74
C GLN A 342 -11.35 2.38 7.66
N PHE A 343 -10.34 1.59 8.03
CA PHE A 343 -9.29 1.13 7.12
C PHE A 343 -9.01 -0.36 7.22
N VAL A 344 -8.62 -0.94 6.09
CA VAL A 344 -7.95 -2.23 6.00
C VAL A 344 -6.48 -1.96 5.73
N TYR A 345 -5.59 -2.59 6.49
CA TYR A 345 -4.15 -2.44 6.33
C TYR A 345 -3.58 -3.64 5.58
N ILE A 346 -3.27 -3.45 4.31
CA ILE A 346 -2.79 -4.52 3.44
C ILE A 346 -1.26 -4.59 3.40
N ASN A 347 -0.73 -5.79 3.26
CA ASN A 347 0.65 -6.07 2.91
C ASN A 347 0.61 -6.70 1.52
N ASP A 348 1.01 -5.91 0.53
CA ASP A 348 0.92 -6.24 -0.88
C ASP A 348 2.24 -6.87 -1.32
N PRO A 349 2.28 -8.18 -1.65
CA PRO A 349 3.55 -8.83 -1.98
C PRO A 349 4.11 -8.40 -3.34
N ASP A 350 3.33 -7.72 -4.19
CA ASP A 350 3.80 -7.24 -5.50
C ASP A 350 4.38 -5.83 -5.40
N ASN A 351 5.71 -5.73 -5.42
CA ASN A 351 6.45 -4.47 -5.34
C ASN A 351 6.93 -3.92 -6.70
N ARG A 352 6.49 -4.49 -7.83
CA ARG A 352 7.10 -4.21 -9.15
C ARG A 352 6.65 -2.92 -9.85
N ASP A 353 5.64 -2.24 -9.32
CA ASP A 353 5.02 -1.07 -9.98
C ASP A 353 5.74 0.27 -9.74
N ALA A 354 6.64 0.37 -8.76
CA ALA A 354 7.31 1.63 -8.44
C ALA A 354 8.70 1.72 -9.07
N PRO A 355 9.12 2.90 -9.59
CA PRO A 355 10.47 3.10 -10.13
C PRO A 355 11.58 2.99 -9.06
N TRP A 356 11.22 3.06 -7.77
CA TRP A 356 12.12 2.91 -6.61
C TRP A 356 11.36 2.19 -5.48
N PRO A 357 11.04 0.89 -5.64
CA PRO A 357 10.19 0.19 -4.68
C PRO A 357 11.00 -0.08 -3.41
N SER A 358 10.53 0.46 -2.28
CA SER A 358 10.95 -0.01 -0.97
C SER A 358 9.84 -0.89 -0.41
N ASP A 359 10.17 -2.05 0.13
CA ASP A 359 9.25 -3.03 0.71
C ASP A 359 8.20 -2.41 1.64
N SER A 360 8.57 -1.43 2.43
CA SER A 360 7.66 -0.75 3.35
C SER A 360 6.67 0.23 2.68
N ASP A 361 6.76 0.48 1.37
CA ASP A 361 5.70 1.13 0.57
C ASP A 361 4.51 0.19 0.31
N TYR A 362 4.75 -1.11 0.49
CA TYR A 362 3.79 -2.19 0.27
C TYR A 362 3.38 -2.88 1.58
N ARG A 363 4.09 -2.60 2.67
CA ARG A 363 3.78 -3.02 4.05
C ARG A 363 2.74 -2.12 4.71
N HIS A 364 1.74 -2.71 5.36
CA HIS A 364 0.75 -2.04 6.21
C HIS A 364 0.11 -0.80 5.56
N VAL A 365 -0.32 -0.95 4.30
CA VAL A 365 -0.85 0.11 3.45
C VAL A 365 -2.33 0.32 3.77
N PRO A 366 -2.74 1.53 4.21
CA PRO A 366 -4.11 1.82 4.57
C PRO A 366 -4.99 1.99 3.33
N ILE A 367 -6.04 1.19 3.24
CA ILE A 367 -7.10 1.30 2.23
C ILE A 367 -8.44 1.56 2.94
N PRO A 368 -9.22 2.59 2.53
CA PRO A 368 -10.55 2.81 3.09
C PRO A 368 -11.40 1.54 3.01
N LEU A 369 -12.08 1.17 4.09
CA LEU A 369 -12.81 -0.09 4.21
C LEU A 369 -13.82 -0.30 3.06
N ASP A 370 -14.60 0.72 2.72
CA ASP A 370 -15.58 0.64 1.62
C ASP A 370 -14.89 0.45 0.25
N ALA A 371 -13.74 1.12 0.05
CA ALA A 371 -12.93 0.92 -1.14
C ALA A 371 -12.37 -0.50 -1.20
N PHE A 372 -11.94 -1.05 -0.05
CA PHE A 372 -11.45 -2.42 0.07
C PHE A 372 -12.54 -3.45 -0.28
N ILE A 373 -13.74 -3.29 0.29
CA ILE A 373 -14.89 -4.18 0.00
C ILE A 373 -15.28 -4.10 -1.49
N SER A 374 -15.11 -2.94 -2.12
CA SER A 374 -15.34 -2.79 -3.56
C SER A 374 -14.28 -3.49 -4.41
N MET A 375 -13.00 -3.47 -4.02
CA MET A 375 -11.91 -4.13 -4.75
C MET A 375 -11.83 -5.65 -4.50
N ALA A 376 -12.32 -6.12 -3.35
CA ALA A 376 -12.36 -7.54 -2.98
C ALA A 376 -13.47 -8.30 -3.73
N SER A 377 -13.45 -8.21 -5.06
CA SER A 377 -14.42 -8.78 -5.98
C SER A 377 -13.74 -8.94 -7.35
N PHE A 378 -13.64 -10.16 -7.85
CA PHE A 378 -12.94 -10.46 -9.09
C PHE A 378 -13.84 -11.08 -10.17
N GLY A 379 -13.59 -10.74 -11.44
CA GLY A 379 -14.23 -11.38 -12.59
C GLY A 379 -15.71 -11.07 -12.78
N ARG A 380 -16.33 -11.74 -13.77
CA ARG A 380 -17.77 -11.57 -14.12
C ARG A 380 -18.69 -12.12 -13.03
N SER A 381 -18.30 -13.22 -12.40
CA SER A 381 -19.01 -13.84 -11.27
C SER A 381 -18.88 -13.05 -9.97
N ARG A 382 -18.08 -11.98 -9.95
CA ARG A 382 -17.76 -11.20 -8.74
C ARG A 382 -17.30 -12.11 -7.60
N LEU A 383 -16.35 -12.99 -7.89
CA LEU A 383 -15.74 -13.89 -6.91
C LEU A 383 -15.18 -13.07 -5.74
N ARG A 384 -15.59 -13.42 -4.52
CA ARG A 384 -15.11 -12.86 -3.27
C ARG A 384 -14.54 -14.00 -2.43
N CYS A 385 -13.37 -13.76 -1.87
CA CYS A 385 -12.69 -14.76 -1.07
C CYS A 385 -11.88 -14.10 0.06
N LEU A 386 -12.05 -14.62 1.27
CA LEU A 386 -11.22 -14.34 2.43
C LEU A 386 -10.76 -15.68 3.01
N LEU A 387 -9.45 -15.86 3.15
CA LEU A 387 -8.86 -17.01 3.81
C LEU A 387 -8.28 -16.54 5.14
N VAL A 388 -8.88 -16.97 6.25
CA VAL A 388 -8.40 -16.64 7.60
C VAL A 388 -7.42 -17.72 8.05
N ILE A 389 -6.24 -17.32 8.54
CA ILE A 389 -5.21 -18.21 9.05
C ILE A 389 -5.20 -18.15 10.57
N HIS A 390 -5.21 -19.31 11.23
CA HIS A 390 -5.21 -19.45 12.68
C HIS A 390 -3.97 -20.22 13.16
N PRO A 391 -3.50 -19.96 14.39
CA PRO A 391 -2.51 -20.83 15.03
C PRO A 391 -2.96 -22.29 15.01
N GLY A 392 -2.00 -23.19 14.74
CA GLY A 392 -2.19 -24.61 14.90
C GLY A 392 -2.29 -25.04 16.37
N ASP A 393 -2.84 -26.22 16.61
CA ASP A 393 -3.08 -26.75 17.96
C ASP A 393 -1.80 -26.99 18.78
N LYS A 394 -0.62 -26.92 18.15
CA LYS A 394 0.70 -27.10 18.80
C LYS A 394 1.41 -25.81 19.20
N GLN A 395 0.86 -24.62 18.87
CA GLN A 395 1.53 -23.32 19.10
C GLN A 395 0.99 -22.58 20.34
N THR A 396 0.12 -23.20 21.14
CA THR A 396 -0.48 -22.59 22.35
C THR A 396 0.23 -22.97 23.66
N GLN A 397 1.45 -23.50 23.59
CA GLN A 397 2.27 -23.85 24.77
C GLN A 397 3.45 -22.92 24.95
#